data_AF-A0A2I0UZJ2-F1
#
_entry.id   AF-A0A2I0UZJ2-F1
#
_cell.length_a   1.000
_cell.length_b   1.000
_cell.length_c   1.000
_cell.angle_alpha   90.00
_cell.angle_beta   90.00
_cell.angle_gamma   90.00
#
_symmetry.space_group_name_H-M   'P 1'
#
loop_
_entity.id
_entity.type
_entity.pdbx_description
1 polymer ?
#
loop_
_entity_poly.entity_id
_entity_poly.type
_entity_poly.pdbx_seq_one_letter_code
_entity_poly.pdbx_strand_id
1 'polypeptide(L)' 'MTSHSISFYINQLKQQIMNNLSGEHIRPLQLYIRKLIEENPNDYTSINDAYLTIKHELVETCHDSR' A
#
# COMPACT_ATOMS: atom_id res chain seq x y z
N MET A 1 2.02 7.61 20.67
CA MET A 1 1.66 6.97 19.38
C MET A 1 2.70 7.40 18.38
N THR A 2 3.44 6.46 17.80
CA THR A 2 4.45 6.72 16.78
C THR A 2 3.75 6.93 15.43
N SER A 3 3.97 8.07 14.80
CA SER A 3 3.48 8.36 13.45
C SER A 3 4.53 7.96 12.42
N HIS A 4 4.10 7.36 11.32
CA HIS A 4 4.99 6.93 10.24
C HIS A 4 4.86 7.81 8.99
N SER A 5 5.95 7.89 8.23
CA SER A 5 5.98 8.65 6.98
C SER A 5 5.18 7.95 5.86
N ILE A 6 4.79 8.71 4.85
CA ILE A 6 4.21 8.19 3.60
C ILE A 6 5.14 7.13 2.98
N SER A 7 6.46 7.39 2.94
CA SER A 7 7.45 6.46 2.38
C SER A 7 7.50 5.10 3.11
N PHE A 8 7.27 5.09 4.42
CA PHE A 8 7.14 3.85 5.18
C PHE A 8 5.94 3.02 4.69
N TYR A 9 4.78 3.65 4.53
CA TYR A 9 3.57 2.98 4.05
C TYR A 9 3.67 2.55 2.59
N ILE A 10 4.34 3.32 1.72
CA ILE A 10 4.63 2.91 0.34
C ILE A 10 5.41 1.59 0.35
N ASN A 11 6.48 1.49 1.16
CA ASN A 11 7.28 0.27 1.24
C ASN A 11 6.46 -0.92 1.75
N GLN A 12 5.64 -0.73 2.79
CA GLN A 12 4.76 -1.77 3.33
C GLN A 12 3.77 -2.29 2.28
N LEU A 13 3.12 -1.39 1.54
CA LEU A 13 2.16 -1.75 0.50
C LEU A 13 2.84 -2.45 -0.69
N LYS A 14 4.04 -2.01 -1.11
CA LYS A 14 4.82 -2.69 -2.15
C LYS A 14 5.17 -4.13 -1.74
N GLN A 15 5.62 -4.33 -0.50
CA GLN A 15 5.90 -5.67 0.04
C GLN A 15 4.64 -6.54 0.06
N GLN A 16 3.50 -5.99 0.48
CA GLN A 16 2.23 -6.74 0.47
C GLN A 16 1.81 -7.16 -0.95
N ILE A 17 2.00 -6.28 -1.95
CA ILE A 17 1.73 -6.60 -3.35
C ILE A 17 2.66 -7.71 -3.83
N MET A 18 3.97 -7.63 -3.54
CA MET A 18 4.93 -8.67 -3.88
C MET A 18 4.58 -10.03 -3.25
N ASN A 19 4.17 -10.03 -1.97
CA ASN A 19 3.76 -11.25 -1.25
C ASN A 19 2.46 -11.85 -1.83
N ASN A 20 1.56 -11.01 -2.32
CA ASN A 20 0.36 -11.46 -3.02
C ASN A 20 0.71 -12.09 -4.39
N LEU A 21 1.71 -11.53 -5.09
CA LEU A 21 2.18 -12.04 -6.39
C LEU A 21 3.01 -13.33 -6.26
N SER A 22 3.76 -13.50 -5.17
CA SER A 22 4.52 -14.72 -4.86
C SER A 22 3.64 -15.87 -4.35
N GLY A 23 2.37 -15.60 -4.01
CA GLY A 23 1.45 -16.58 -3.47
C GLY A 23 1.68 -16.93 -1.99
N GLU A 24 2.63 -16.27 -1.32
CA GLU A 24 2.98 -16.54 0.08
C GLU A 24 1.90 -16.07 1.06
N HIS A 25 1.21 -14.99 0.73
CA HIS A 25 0.10 -14.47 1.52
C HIS A 25 -0.97 -13.86 0.62
N ILE A 26 -2.07 -14.56 0.38
CA ILE A 26 -3.21 -14.00 -0.36
C ILE A 26 -4.07 -13.19 0.61
N ARG A 27 -3.64 -11.98 0.95
CA ARG A 27 -4.51 -11.00 1.61
C ARG A 27 -4.86 -9.91 0.60
N PRO A 28 -6.15 -9.71 0.27
CA PRO A 28 -6.58 -8.58 -0.55
C PRO A 28 -5.97 -7.27 -0.02
N LEU A 29 -5.36 -6.49 -0.91
CA LEU A 29 -4.68 -5.24 -0.55
C LEU A 29 -5.62 -4.30 0.25
N GLN A 30 -6.91 -4.31 -0.08
CA GLN A 30 -7.94 -3.57 0.63
C GLN A 30 -8.07 -3.96 2.11
N LEU A 31 -8.01 -5.26 2.44
CA LEU A 31 -8.07 -5.73 3.83
C LEU A 31 -6.79 -5.38 4.60
N TYR A 32 -5.66 -5.35 3.91
CA TYR A 32 -4.39 -4.92 4.50
C TYR A 32 -4.39 -3.42 4.83
N ILE A 33 -4.86 -2.58 3.90
CA ILE A 33 -5.01 -1.12 4.13
C ILE A 33 -5.96 -0.84 5.28
N ARG A 34 -7.11 -1.53 5.33
CA ARG A 34 -8.05 -1.39 6.45
C ARG A 34 -7.39 -1.68 7.80
N LYS A 35 -6.62 -2.77 7.89
CA LYS A 35 -5.88 -3.11 9.10
C LYS A 35 -4.87 -2.02 9.47
N LEU A 36 -4.12 -1.48 8.51
CA LEU A 36 -3.17 -0.39 8.77
C LEU A 36 -3.84 0.85 9.36
N ILE A 37 -5.03 1.21 8.88
CA ILE A 37 -5.81 2.35 9.39
C ILE A 37 -6.33 2.06 10.79
N GLU A 38 -6.82 0.85 11.05
CA GLU A 38 -7.29 0.43 12.39
C GLU A 38 -6.15 0.43 13.41
N GLU A 39 -4.95 0.03 13.03
CA GLU A 39 -3.76 0.02 13.89
C GLU A 39 -3.11 1.40 14.06
N ASN A 40 -3.21 2.27 13.03
CA ASN A 40 -2.55 3.58 12.99
C ASN A 40 -3.53 4.67 12.50
N PRO A 41 -4.59 4.97 13.27
CA PRO A 41 -5.65 5.89 12.82
C PRO A 41 -5.15 7.32 12.58
N ASN A 42 -4.12 7.75 13.33
CA ASN A 42 -3.51 9.08 13.15
C ASN A 42 -2.74 9.22 11.84
N ASP A 43 -2.37 8.10 11.22
CA ASP A 43 -1.59 8.05 9.99
C ASP A 43 -2.49 7.84 8.76
N TYR A 44 -3.82 7.96 8.90
CA TYR A 44 -4.79 7.75 7.81
C TYR A 44 -4.41 8.52 6.54
N THR A 45 -4.08 9.81 6.66
CA THR A 45 -3.67 10.64 5.52
C THR A 45 -2.43 10.05 4.84
N SER A 46 -1.41 9.70 5.62
CA SER A 46 -0.18 9.11 5.09
C SER A 46 -0.42 7.75 4.41
N ILE A 47 -1.30 6.92 4.97
CA ILE A 47 -1.68 5.62 4.41
C ILE A 47 -2.43 5.81 3.09
N ASN A 48 -3.37 6.74 3.04
CA ASN A 48 -4.15 7.03 1.84
C ASN A 48 -3.27 7.57 0.71
N ASP A 49 -2.37 8.50 1.01
CA ASP A 49 -1.44 9.07 0.01
C ASP A 49 -0.48 8.01 -0.54
N ALA A 50 0.01 7.11 0.32
CA ALA A 50 0.82 5.97 -0.10
C ALA A 50 0.05 5.03 -1.03
N TYR A 51 -1.22 4.74 -0.72
CA TYR A 51 -2.08 3.91 -1.57
C TYR A 51 -2.33 4.55 -2.94
N LEU A 52 -2.64 5.85 -2.98
CA LEU A 52 -2.83 6.59 -4.23
C LEU A 52 -1.55 6.59 -5.07
N THR A 53 -0.39 6.81 -4.45
CA THR A 53 0.91 6.77 -5.13
C THR A 53 1.12 5.43 -5.84
N ILE A 54 0.92 4.32 -5.14
CA ILE A 54 1.08 2.98 -5.72
C ILE A 54 0.04 2.70 -6.81
N LYS A 55 -1.21 3.15 -6.61
CA LYS A 55 -2.25 3.00 -7.63
C LYS A 55 -1.87 3.75 -8.92
N HIS A 56 -1.31 4.95 -8.81
CA HIS A 56 -0.78 5.70 -9.95
C HIS A 56 0.38 4.94 -10.62
N GLU A 57 1.39 4.50 -9.87
CA GLU A 57 2.52 3.72 -10.40
C GLU A 57 2.06 2.46 -11.18
N LEU A 58 1.10 1.71 -10.64
CA LEU A 58 0.58 0.49 -11.28
C LEU A 58 -0.23 0.80 -12.55
N VAL A 59 -0.97 1.91 -12.58
CA VAL A 59 -1.75 2.29 -13.76
C VAL A 59 -0.86 2.84 -14.87
N GLU A 60 0.15 3.64 -14.52
CA GLU A 60 1.11 4.24 -15.46
C GLU A 60 2.00 3.17 -16.10
N THR A 61 2.52 2.22 -15.31
CA THR A 61 3.31 1.08 -15.83
C THR A 61 2.52 0.19 -16.80
N CYS A 62 1.18 0.10 -16.67
CA CYS A 62 0.33 -0.58 -17.65
C CYS A 62 0.13 0.20 -18.96
N HIS A 63 0.33 1.52 -18.98
CA HIS A 63 0.19 2.34 -20.19
C HIS A 63 1.46 2.37 -21.04
N ASP A 64 2.65 2.34 -20.43
CA ASP A 64 3.93 2.37 -21.15
C ASP A 64 4.33 1.03 -21.81
N SER A 65 3.50 0.00 -21.68
CA SER A 65 3.72 -1.33 -22.29
C SER A 65 3.03 -1.51 -23.66
N ARG A 66 2.67 -0.41 -24.35
CA ARG A 66 2.01 -0.42 -25.68
C ARG A 66 2.83 0.34 -26.71
#